data_AF-A0A2V9VBC7-F1
#
_entry.id   AF-A0A2V9VBC7-F1
#
_cell.length_a   1.000
_cell.length_b   1.000
_cell.length_c   1.000
_cell.angle_alpha   90.00
_cell.angle_beta   90.00
_cell.angle_gamma   90.00
#
_symmetry.space_group_name_H-M   'P 1'
#
loop_
_entity.id
_entity.type
_entity.pdbx_description
1 polymer ?
#
loop_
_entity_poly.entity_id
_entity_poly.type
_entity_poly.pdbx_seq_one_letter_code
_entity_poly.pdbx_strand_id
1 'polypeptide(L)'
;MANAASYGIYAEMHRLESERKVKLTGYGIDAEPFTCRVAHPDEPGKYCFPPIASLITGAARLMLALLEHSITELGGTYAMEDTDSMAIVATEHGDLVACPGGCFRTKDGQNAVRALTWKQVDEISNRFSKLNPHSGDAGEGSILKIEAHNRDPITREPRQLYCLAISAKRYALFLRDETGEPTLLRCSCPFCGRKNKPGVTICQNKKCARSVCPNNEEGRWSEHGLGHLLNPIDPESEDRDWIAQAWLAIVRRSLGLSTGKLLGFEASPAVGRITISSPALMKPWAQVNKGKPYAERIKPFNFLLSAHVKDFGHPLGVDAERFHLVSPYETDSRNWLKKNWIDQYSGKQYRVTTTGLHGDRHTARVSTYGDVLRKYESSRDKVRGCTRQCV
;
A
#
# COMPACT_ATOMS: atom_id res chain seq x y z
N MET A 1 11.20 -19.67 9.72
CA MET A 1 12.00 -18.43 9.58
C MET A 1 11.77 -17.57 10.81
N ALA A 2 12.84 -17.02 11.37
CA ALA A 2 12.80 -16.16 12.54
C ALA A 2 11.79 -15.03 12.36
N ASN A 3 10.93 -14.87 13.36
CA ASN A 3 9.87 -13.87 13.48
C ASN A 3 10.37 -12.48 13.01
N ALA A 4 9.54 -11.70 12.32
CA ALA A 4 9.80 -10.28 12.03
C ALA A 4 10.19 -9.49 13.30
N ALA A 5 9.74 -9.93 14.48
CA ALA A 5 10.15 -9.39 15.78
C ALA A 5 11.64 -9.57 16.10
N SER A 6 12.31 -10.60 15.57
CA SER A 6 13.73 -10.86 15.82
C SER A 6 14.62 -9.83 15.15
N TYR A 7 14.29 -9.40 13.93
CA TYR A 7 15.03 -8.33 13.24
C TYR A 7 15.01 -7.02 14.01
N GLY A 8 13.81 -6.60 14.46
CA GLY A 8 13.60 -5.30 15.11
C GLY A 8 14.46 -5.11 16.35
N ILE A 9 14.62 -6.15 17.18
CA ILE A 9 15.42 -6.11 18.40
C ILE A 9 16.91 -5.87 18.10
N TYR A 10 17.46 -6.56 17.09
CA TYR A 10 18.87 -6.43 16.73
C TYR A 10 19.18 -5.18 15.89
N ALA A 11 18.16 -4.54 15.30
CA ALA A 11 18.27 -3.31 14.53
C ALA A 11 17.77 -2.07 15.30
N GLU A 12 17.37 -2.22 16.57
CA GLU A 12 16.77 -1.16 17.35
C GLU A 12 17.74 -0.01 17.57
N MET A 13 17.30 1.19 17.20
CA MET A 13 18.01 2.45 17.40
C MET A 13 17.02 3.45 17.98
N HIS A 14 17.37 4.06 19.11
CA HIS A 14 16.58 5.08 19.77
C HIS A 14 17.07 6.46 19.37
N ARG A 15 16.24 7.18 18.63
CA ARG A 15 16.52 8.58 18.32
C ARG A 15 16.36 9.42 19.59
N LEU A 16 17.43 10.08 20.01
CA LEU A 16 17.38 11.04 21.10
C LEU A 16 16.91 12.41 20.60
N GLU A 17 15.82 12.91 21.19
CA GLU A 17 15.39 14.28 20.94
C GLU A 17 16.22 15.27 21.76
N SER A 18 17.08 16.04 21.09
CA SER A 18 17.90 17.09 21.69
C SER A 18 17.93 18.33 20.80
N GLU A 19 17.91 19.51 21.42
CA GLU A 19 18.15 20.79 20.71
C GLU A 19 19.64 21.10 20.55
N ARG A 20 20.50 20.40 21.29
CA ARG A 20 21.95 20.59 21.26
C ARG A 20 22.58 19.62 20.27
N LYS A 21 23.29 20.17 19.28
CA LYS A 21 24.08 19.38 18.34
C LYS A 21 25.26 18.72 19.04
N VAL A 22 25.34 17.40 18.94
CA VAL A 22 26.46 16.59 19.42
C VAL A 22 27.38 16.23 18.26
N LYS A 23 28.69 16.15 18.52
CA LYS A 23 29.70 15.70 17.55
C LYS A 23 29.81 14.18 17.67
N LEU A 24 29.65 13.47 16.56
CA LEU A 24 29.69 12.01 16.49
C LEU A 24 30.68 11.55 15.44
N THR A 25 31.23 10.36 15.65
CA THR A 25 31.99 9.62 14.65
C THR A 25 31.04 8.72 13.87
N GLY A 26 30.92 8.94 12.56
CA GLY A 26 30.14 8.12 11.63
C GLY A 26 31.04 7.11 10.93
N TYR A 27 30.54 5.88 10.81
CA TYR A 27 31.18 4.80 10.07
C TYR A 27 30.38 4.57 8.78
N GLY A 28 31.06 4.70 7.64
CA GLY A 28 30.47 4.58 6.31
C GLY A 28 30.99 3.37 5.54
N ILE A 29 30.90 3.44 4.21
CA ILE A 29 31.48 2.43 3.30
C ILE A 29 33.01 2.59 3.22
N ASP A 30 33.51 3.81 3.44
CA ASP A 30 34.93 4.10 3.44
C ASP A 30 35.62 3.52 4.68
N ALA A 31 36.88 3.12 4.53
CA ALA A 31 37.67 2.55 5.61
C ALA A 31 37.89 3.53 6.77
N GLU A 32 38.00 4.82 6.45
CA GLU A 32 38.19 5.87 7.45
C GLU A 32 36.84 6.42 7.93
N PRO A 33 36.62 6.52 9.26
CA PRO A 33 35.42 7.13 9.78
C PRO A 33 35.42 8.65 9.52
N PHE A 34 34.23 9.23 9.43
CA PHE A 34 34.06 10.68 9.32
C PHE A 34 33.46 11.24 10.60
N THR A 35 33.59 12.55 10.80
CA THR A 35 32.96 13.23 11.94
C THR A 35 31.83 14.12 11.49
N CYS A 36 30.67 14.05 12.15
CA CYS A 36 29.51 14.90 11.86
C CYS A 36 28.93 15.53 13.14
N ARG A 37 28.05 16.52 12.96
CA ARG A 37 27.30 17.16 14.04
C ARG A 37 25.80 17.00 13.81
N VAL A 38 25.12 16.29 14.71
CA VAL A 38 23.68 16.01 14.59
C VAL A 38 22.93 16.50 15.83
N ALA A 39 21.70 17.00 15.64
CA ALA A 39 20.83 17.41 16.74
C ALA A 39 20.17 16.21 17.43
N HIS A 40 19.92 15.14 16.68
CA HIS A 40 19.23 13.95 17.14
C HIS A 40 20.10 12.72 16.90
N PRO A 41 21.03 12.40 17.82
CA PRO A 41 21.82 11.18 17.70
C PRO A 41 20.92 9.96 17.91
N ASP A 42 21.24 8.87 17.22
CA ASP A 42 20.62 7.57 17.47
C ASP A 42 21.50 6.78 18.45
N GLU A 43 20.90 6.21 19.49
CA GLU A 43 21.56 5.29 20.43
C GLU A 43 21.11 3.85 20.17
N PRO A 44 22.02 2.87 20.13
CA PRO A 44 21.64 1.48 19.98
C PRO A 44 20.75 1.02 21.14
N GLY A 45 19.65 0.32 20.81
CA GLY A 45 18.84 -0.36 21.80
C GLY A 45 19.63 -1.41 22.58
N LYS A 46 19.09 -1.85 23.72
CA LYS A 46 19.78 -2.75 24.67
C LYS A 46 20.38 -4.02 24.02
N TYR A 47 19.71 -4.54 23.00
CA TYR A 47 20.10 -5.76 22.29
C TYR A 47 20.49 -5.50 20.83
N CYS A 48 20.75 -4.24 20.48
CA CYS A 48 21.14 -3.86 19.13
C CYS A 48 22.45 -4.57 18.75
N PHE A 49 22.40 -5.36 17.68
CA PHE A 49 23.55 -6.03 17.11
C PHE A 49 23.35 -6.14 15.59
N PRO A 50 23.71 -5.06 14.84
CA PRO A 50 23.47 -4.96 13.40
C PRO A 50 23.97 -6.14 12.56
N PRO A 51 25.08 -6.85 12.90
CA PRO A 51 25.48 -8.03 12.15
C PRO A 51 24.42 -9.14 12.12
N ILE A 52 23.77 -9.46 13.25
CA ILE A 52 22.69 -10.46 13.27
C ILE A 52 21.45 -9.94 12.54
N ALA A 53 21.08 -8.67 12.73
CA ALA A 53 19.97 -8.07 11.97
C ALA A 53 20.19 -8.20 10.45
N SER A 54 21.41 -7.96 10.00
CA SER A 54 21.80 -8.10 8.59
C SER A 54 21.68 -9.53 8.11
N LEU A 55 22.14 -10.52 8.89
CA LEU A 55 22.02 -11.94 8.56
C LEU A 55 20.56 -12.40 8.39
N ILE A 56 19.64 -11.91 9.24
CA ILE A 56 18.20 -12.25 9.14
C ILE A 56 17.66 -11.78 7.78
N THR A 57 17.91 -10.53 7.40
CA THR A 57 17.42 -10.00 6.12
C THR A 57 18.19 -10.55 4.91
N GLY A 58 19.45 -10.93 5.09
CA GLY A 58 20.27 -11.60 4.08
C GLY A 58 19.76 -13.01 3.77
N ALA A 59 19.41 -13.77 4.81
CA ALA A 59 18.82 -15.11 4.65
C ALA A 59 17.47 -15.05 3.91
N ALA A 60 16.59 -14.10 4.25
CA ALA A 60 15.31 -13.93 3.54
C ALA A 60 15.52 -13.63 2.04
N ARG A 61 16.45 -12.72 1.71
CA ARG A 61 16.80 -12.42 0.31
C ARG A 61 17.42 -13.61 -0.41
N LEU A 62 18.25 -14.40 0.26
CA LEU A 62 18.80 -15.63 -0.31
C LEU A 62 17.69 -16.62 -0.64
N MET A 63 16.69 -16.78 0.24
CA MET A 63 15.54 -17.65 -0.02
C MET A 63 14.74 -17.22 -1.25
N LEU A 64 14.50 -15.91 -1.41
CA LEU A 64 13.83 -15.36 -2.59
C LEU A 64 14.66 -15.52 -3.86
N ALA A 65 15.98 -15.28 -3.80
CA ALA A 65 16.87 -15.50 -4.94
C ALA A 65 16.93 -16.97 -5.38
N LEU A 66 16.93 -17.92 -4.43
CA LEU A 66 16.85 -19.34 -4.73
C LEU A 66 15.51 -19.71 -5.37
N LEU A 67 14.42 -19.07 -4.94
CA LEU A 67 13.09 -19.29 -5.49
C LEU A 67 12.98 -18.74 -6.92
N GLU A 68 13.44 -17.50 -7.14
CA GLU A 68 13.55 -16.88 -8.47
C GLU A 68 14.40 -17.75 -9.40
N HIS A 69 15.55 -18.24 -8.93
CA HIS A 69 16.39 -19.15 -9.70
C HIS A 69 15.63 -20.42 -10.08
N SER A 70 14.97 -21.08 -9.13
CA SER A 70 14.20 -22.31 -9.40
C SER A 70 13.08 -22.12 -10.42
N ILE A 71 12.47 -20.93 -10.45
CA ILE A 71 11.43 -20.55 -11.43
C ILE A 71 12.05 -20.29 -12.82
N THR A 72 13.12 -19.51 -12.86
CA THR A 72 13.78 -19.09 -14.11
C THR A 72 14.52 -20.24 -14.79
N GLU A 73 15.03 -21.23 -14.05
CA GLU A 73 15.56 -22.49 -14.60
C GLU A 73 14.50 -23.24 -15.43
N LEU A 74 13.23 -23.18 -15.02
CA LEU A 74 12.10 -23.75 -15.77
C LEU A 74 11.56 -22.77 -16.83
N GLY A 75 12.23 -21.65 -17.08
CA GLY A 75 11.80 -20.61 -18.02
C GLY A 75 10.54 -19.86 -17.59
N GLY A 76 10.11 -20.00 -16.34
CA GLY A 76 8.96 -19.30 -15.76
C GLY A 76 9.29 -17.86 -15.35
N THR A 77 8.29 -17.19 -14.76
CA THR A 77 8.45 -15.84 -14.20
C THR A 77 7.49 -15.62 -13.02
N TYR A 78 7.54 -14.44 -12.41
CA TYR A 78 6.66 -14.03 -11.30
C TYR A 78 6.06 -12.64 -11.57
N ALA A 79 4.86 -12.41 -11.02
CA ALA A 79 4.13 -11.15 -11.12
C ALA A 79 4.51 -10.15 -10.03
N MET A 80 4.95 -10.66 -8.86
CA MET A 80 5.33 -9.85 -7.72
C MET A 80 6.29 -10.61 -6.80
N GLU A 81 7.19 -9.88 -6.17
CA GLU A 81 7.99 -10.30 -5.03
C GLU A 81 7.97 -9.19 -3.98
N ASP A 82 7.61 -9.50 -2.73
CA ASP A 82 7.67 -8.55 -1.62
C ASP A 82 8.14 -9.25 -0.33
N THR A 83 9.34 -8.89 0.10
CA THR A 83 10.01 -9.22 1.38
C THR A 83 10.23 -10.70 1.69
N ASP A 84 9.17 -11.49 1.71
CA ASP A 84 9.13 -12.91 2.09
C ASP A 84 8.15 -13.73 1.23
N SER A 85 7.56 -13.11 0.20
CA SER A 85 6.55 -13.74 -0.66
C SER A 85 6.78 -13.46 -2.14
N MET A 86 6.34 -14.40 -2.98
CA MET A 86 6.41 -14.29 -4.44
C MET A 86 5.13 -14.84 -5.08
N ALA A 87 4.57 -14.08 -6.03
CA ALA A 87 3.43 -14.50 -6.84
C ALA A 87 3.94 -15.06 -8.18
N ILE A 88 4.15 -16.38 -8.24
CA ILE A 88 4.64 -17.07 -9.44
C ILE A 88 3.55 -17.06 -10.52
N VAL A 89 3.93 -16.77 -11.78
CA VAL A 89 3.00 -16.86 -12.91
C VAL A 89 2.82 -18.35 -13.24
N ALA A 90 1.63 -18.87 -12.95
CA ALA A 90 1.31 -20.27 -13.14
C ALA A 90 -0.12 -20.48 -13.66
N THR A 91 -0.28 -21.54 -14.45
CA THR A 91 -1.56 -22.04 -14.98
C THR A 91 -1.61 -23.55 -14.77
N GLU A 92 -2.77 -24.17 -14.95
CA GLU A 92 -2.90 -25.62 -14.80
C GLU A 92 -1.95 -26.37 -15.75
N HIS A 93 -1.81 -25.89 -16.99
CA HIS A 93 -1.09 -26.59 -18.06
C HIS A 93 0.23 -25.94 -18.50
N GLY A 94 0.61 -24.77 -17.96
CA GLY A 94 1.90 -24.14 -18.23
C GLY A 94 1.96 -23.40 -19.58
N ASP A 95 0.95 -22.58 -19.83
CA ASP A 95 0.75 -21.89 -21.11
C ASP A 95 1.52 -20.57 -21.24
N LEU A 96 1.48 -19.98 -22.44
CA LEU A 96 1.89 -18.59 -22.64
C LEU A 96 0.76 -17.64 -22.21
N VAL A 97 1.05 -16.79 -21.23
CA VAL A 97 0.13 -15.77 -20.73
C VAL A 97 0.48 -14.45 -21.39
N ALA A 98 -0.50 -13.82 -22.04
CA ALA A 98 -0.32 -12.50 -22.64
C ALA A 98 0.13 -11.49 -21.56
N CYS A 99 1.30 -10.90 -21.75
CA CYS A 99 1.77 -9.80 -20.92
C CYS A 99 2.56 -8.81 -21.77
N PRO A 100 2.14 -7.53 -21.82
CA PRO A 100 2.85 -6.48 -22.53
C PRO A 100 4.34 -6.43 -22.21
N GLY A 101 5.15 -6.53 -23.26
CA GLY A 101 6.61 -6.53 -23.20
C GLY A 101 7.23 -7.92 -23.06
N GLY A 102 6.44 -8.95 -22.69
CA GLY A 102 6.85 -10.36 -22.61
C GLY A 102 7.83 -10.79 -23.71
N CYS A 103 8.82 -11.61 -23.34
CA CYS A 103 9.84 -12.11 -24.27
C CYS A 103 9.34 -13.19 -25.22
N PHE A 104 8.17 -13.77 -24.95
CA PHE A 104 7.48 -14.72 -25.83
C PHE A 104 6.38 -14.03 -26.61
N ARG A 105 5.77 -14.75 -27.56
CA ARG A 105 4.58 -14.28 -28.29
C ARG A 105 3.48 -15.33 -28.26
N THR A 106 2.24 -14.89 -28.03
CA THR A 106 1.06 -15.74 -28.24
C THR A 106 0.89 -16.06 -29.72
N LYS A 107 -0.01 -17.00 -30.04
CA LYS A 107 -0.38 -17.32 -31.42
C LYS A 107 -0.88 -16.09 -32.20
N ASP A 108 -1.53 -15.16 -31.50
CA ASP A 108 -2.05 -13.91 -32.07
C ASP A 108 -1.00 -12.79 -32.14
N GLY A 109 0.27 -13.10 -31.86
CA GLY A 109 1.39 -12.16 -31.96
C GLY A 109 1.53 -11.19 -30.78
N GLN A 110 0.71 -11.32 -29.73
CA GLN A 110 0.82 -10.49 -28.53
C GLN A 110 2.03 -10.91 -27.70
N ASN A 111 2.72 -9.95 -27.09
CA ASN A 111 3.81 -10.26 -26.17
C ASN A 111 3.31 -11.10 -24.99
N ALA A 112 4.11 -12.07 -24.54
CA ALA A 112 3.72 -13.06 -23.55
C ALA A 112 4.87 -13.46 -22.62
N VAL A 113 4.50 -13.99 -21.46
CA VAL A 113 5.39 -14.67 -20.53
C VAL A 113 5.00 -16.14 -20.44
N ARG A 114 5.97 -16.99 -20.09
CA ARG A 114 5.70 -18.42 -19.87
C ARG A 114 5.23 -18.63 -18.44
N ALA A 115 4.05 -19.23 -18.28
CA ALA A 115 3.58 -19.72 -17.00
C ALA A 115 4.16 -21.11 -16.71
N LEU A 116 4.44 -21.38 -15.43
CA LEU A 116 4.70 -22.75 -14.98
C LEU A 116 3.37 -23.52 -14.82
N THR A 117 3.43 -24.84 -14.84
CA THR A 117 2.30 -25.66 -14.40
C THR A 117 2.15 -25.59 -12.88
N TRP A 118 0.93 -25.80 -12.35
CA TRP A 118 0.75 -25.92 -10.89
C TRP A 118 1.62 -27.03 -10.30
N LYS A 119 1.76 -28.16 -11.00
CA LYS A 119 2.65 -29.26 -10.60
C LYS A 119 4.11 -28.81 -10.48
N GLN A 120 4.62 -28.01 -11.43
CA GLN A 120 5.97 -27.46 -11.36
C GLN A 120 6.14 -26.52 -10.17
N VAL A 121 5.12 -25.72 -9.83
CA VAL A 121 5.15 -24.88 -8.63
C VAL A 121 5.21 -25.72 -7.34
N ASP A 122 4.42 -26.79 -7.27
CA ASP A 122 4.47 -27.74 -6.14
C ASP A 122 5.85 -28.41 -6.03
N GLU A 123 6.44 -28.83 -7.16
CA GLU A 123 7.79 -29.40 -7.22
C GLU A 123 8.87 -28.41 -6.74
N ILE A 124 8.79 -27.14 -7.16
CA ILE A 124 9.66 -26.07 -6.65
C ILE A 124 9.49 -25.95 -5.14
N SER A 125 8.26 -25.82 -4.65
CA SER A 125 8.01 -25.73 -3.20
C SER A 125 8.60 -26.92 -2.46
N ASN A 126 8.39 -28.15 -2.94
CA ASN A 126 8.89 -29.36 -2.31
C ASN A 126 10.43 -29.46 -2.26
N ARG A 127 11.15 -28.86 -3.23
CA ARG A 127 12.63 -28.78 -3.17
C ARG A 127 13.11 -28.05 -1.91
N PHE A 128 12.35 -27.06 -1.46
CA PHE A 128 12.67 -26.25 -0.28
C PHE A 128 12.41 -26.96 1.05
N SER A 129 11.76 -28.13 1.06
CA SER A 129 11.64 -28.98 2.26
C SER A 129 13.00 -29.39 2.81
N LYS A 130 14.03 -29.52 1.95
CA LYS A 130 15.41 -29.81 2.36
C LYS A 130 16.06 -28.66 3.13
N LEU A 131 15.51 -27.45 3.04
CA LEU A 131 16.00 -26.25 3.72
C LEU A 131 15.22 -25.98 5.02
N ASN A 132 14.27 -26.84 5.40
CA ASN A 132 13.50 -26.68 6.62
C ASN A 132 14.30 -27.17 7.84
N PRO A 133 14.77 -26.28 8.74
CA PRO A 133 15.54 -26.69 9.91
C PRO A 133 14.70 -27.36 11.01
N HIS A 134 13.37 -27.41 10.85
CA HIS A 134 12.42 -27.96 11.82
C HIS A 134 11.81 -29.30 11.39
N SER A 135 12.39 -29.95 10.38
CA SER A 135 11.98 -31.28 9.91
C SER A 135 12.30 -32.33 10.98
N GLY A 136 11.42 -32.52 11.96
CA GLY A 136 11.57 -33.52 13.02
C GLY A 136 10.64 -33.32 14.21
N ASP A 137 10.48 -32.08 14.69
CA ASP A 137 9.85 -31.82 16.00
C ASP A 137 8.45 -31.17 15.94
N ALA A 138 8.05 -30.51 14.83
CA ALA A 138 6.78 -29.78 14.79
C ALA A 138 6.14 -29.54 13.40
N GLY A 139 6.64 -30.18 12.33
CA GLY A 139 6.00 -30.10 11.02
C GLY A 139 6.83 -30.69 9.89
N GLU A 140 6.27 -31.70 9.21
CA GLU A 140 6.73 -32.14 7.90
C GLU A 140 6.33 -31.09 6.85
N GLY A 141 7.23 -30.78 5.91
CA GLY A 141 6.89 -29.96 4.74
C GLY A 141 7.91 -28.89 4.37
N SER A 142 7.60 -28.20 3.28
CA SER A 142 8.41 -27.11 2.77
C SER A 142 8.39 -25.89 3.69
N ILE A 143 9.52 -25.19 3.78
CA ILE A 143 9.58 -23.86 4.38
C ILE A 143 8.84 -22.81 3.54
N LEU A 144 8.58 -23.10 2.26
CA LEU A 144 7.71 -22.30 1.39
C LEU A 144 6.27 -22.81 1.48
N LYS A 145 5.35 -21.91 1.83
CA LYS A 145 3.92 -22.20 1.89
C LYS A 145 3.22 -21.69 0.64
N ILE A 146 2.46 -22.57 -0.02
CA ILE A 146 1.51 -22.15 -1.04
C ILE A 146 0.26 -21.62 -0.34
N GLU A 147 -0.08 -20.36 -0.57
CA GLU A 147 -1.19 -19.72 0.13
C GLU A 147 -2.55 -20.33 -0.22
N ALA A 148 -3.42 -20.43 0.78
CA ALA A 148 -4.73 -21.07 0.67
C ALA A 148 -5.66 -20.39 -0.34
N HIS A 149 -5.40 -19.12 -0.68
CA HIS A 149 -6.18 -18.36 -1.65
C HIS A 149 -6.12 -18.95 -3.08
N ASN A 150 -5.10 -19.77 -3.39
CA ASN A 150 -4.99 -20.51 -4.65
C ASN A 150 -5.98 -21.69 -4.75
N ARG A 151 -6.79 -21.91 -3.70
CA ARG A 151 -7.82 -22.93 -3.65
C ARG A 151 -9.17 -22.29 -3.37
N ASP A 152 -10.22 -22.92 -3.86
CA ASP A 152 -11.58 -22.56 -3.48
C ASP A 152 -11.76 -22.75 -1.96
N PRO A 153 -12.28 -21.76 -1.23
CA PRO A 153 -12.38 -21.84 0.23
C PRO A 153 -13.39 -22.90 0.71
N ILE A 154 -14.32 -23.34 -0.14
CA ILE A 154 -15.33 -24.34 0.17
C ILE A 154 -14.87 -25.71 -0.32
N THR A 155 -14.58 -25.85 -1.62
CA THR A 155 -14.24 -27.17 -2.21
C THR A 155 -12.80 -27.57 -1.96
N ARG A 156 -11.90 -26.62 -1.66
CA ARG A 156 -10.45 -26.80 -1.49
C ARG A 156 -9.72 -27.22 -2.77
N GLU A 157 -10.44 -27.29 -3.89
CA GLU A 157 -9.88 -27.52 -5.20
C GLU A 157 -9.02 -26.33 -5.64
N PRO A 158 -7.93 -26.56 -6.39
CA PRO A 158 -7.17 -25.49 -7.02
C PRO A 158 -8.07 -24.59 -7.87
N ARG A 159 -7.82 -23.29 -7.83
CA ARG A 159 -8.54 -22.31 -8.66
C ARG A 159 -7.58 -21.34 -9.32
N GLN A 160 -7.91 -20.89 -10.53
CA GLN A 160 -7.12 -19.90 -11.23
C GLN A 160 -7.32 -18.51 -10.62
N LEU A 161 -6.21 -17.90 -10.19
CA LEU A 161 -6.17 -16.50 -9.79
C LEU A 161 -5.56 -15.65 -10.91
N TYR A 162 -6.02 -14.42 -11.02
CA TYR A 162 -5.45 -13.38 -11.87
C TYR A 162 -4.83 -12.30 -11.00
N CYS A 163 -3.80 -11.64 -11.50
CA CYS A 163 -3.07 -10.61 -10.78
C CYS A 163 -2.87 -9.41 -11.71
N LEU A 164 -3.35 -8.24 -11.27
CA LEU A 164 -2.95 -6.97 -11.88
C LEU A 164 -1.90 -6.32 -10.98
N ALA A 165 -0.67 -6.21 -11.46
CA ALA A 165 0.42 -5.51 -10.80
C ALA A 165 0.78 -4.22 -11.57
N ILE A 166 0.85 -3.10 -10.85
CA ILE A 166 1.16 -1.76 -11.42
C ILE A 166 2.61 -1.38 -11.12
N SER A 167 2.99 -1.56 -9.86
CA SER A 167 4.32 -1.25 -9.31
C SER A 167 4.54 -2.04 -8.02
N ALA A 168 5.73 -1.95 -7.44
CA ALA A 168 6.01 -2.45 -6.11
C ALA A 168 4.94 -1.98 -5.12
N LYS A 169 4.41 -2.92 -4.33
CA LYS A 169 3.33 -2.69 -3.37
C LYS A 169 2.03 -2.14 -3.98
N ARG A 170 1.78 -2.29 -5.29
CA ARG A 170 0.52 -1.89 -5.94
C ARG A 170 0.01 -3.01 -6.84
N TYR A 171 -0.86 -3.82 -6.28
CA TYR A 171 -1.42 -4.98 -6.96
C TYR A 171 -2.81 -5.35 -6.44
N ALA A 172 -3.56 -6.11 -7.24
CA ALA A 172 -4.78 -6.76 -6.82
C ALA A 172 -4.88 -8.17 -7.41
N LEU A 173 -5.32 -9.13 -6.58
CA LEU A 173 -5.69 -10.47 -6.98
C LEU A 173 -7.20 -10.54 -7.20
N PHE A 174 -7.61 -11.20 -8.28
CA PHE A 174 -9.01 -11.34 -8.66
C PHE A 174 -9.30 -12.67 -9.35
N LEU A 175 -10.57 -13.05 -9.34
CA LEU A 175 -11.13 -14.12 -10.14
C LEU A 175 -11.78 -13.54 -11.39
N ARG A 176 -11.94 -14.37 -12.42
CA ARG A 176 -12.80 -14.07 -13.57
C ARG A 176 -13.83 -15.18 -13.71
N ASP A 177 -15.07 -14.80 -13.98
CA ASP A 177 -16.10 -15.76 -14.34
C ASP A 177 -16.05 -16.12 -15.83
N GLU A 178 -16.96 -16.98 -16.28
CA GLU A 178 -17.07 -17.46 -17.66
C GLU A 178 -17.33 -16.33 -18.67
N THR A 179 -17.89 -15.20 -18.22
CA THR A 179 -18.14 -14.01 -19.06
C THR A 179 -16.94 -13.07 -19.12
N GLY A 180 -15.88 -13.36 -18.35
CA GLY A 180 -14.69 -12.52 -18.20
C GLY A 180 -14.85 -11.40 -17.17
N GLU A 181 -15.94 -11.38 -16.41
CA GLU A 181 -16.21 -10.36 -15.40
C GLU A 181 -15.33 -10.56 -14.15
N PRO A 182 -14.55 -9.53 -13.72
CA PRO A 182 -13.61 -9.67 -12.63
C PRO A 182 -14.28 -9.53 -11.26
N THR A 183 -13.90 -10.38 -10.31
CA THR A 183 -14.28 -10.26 -8.89
C THR A 183 -13.04 -10.29 -8.00
N LEU A 184 -12.81 -9.24 -7.21
CA LEU A 184 -11.69 -9.18 -6.26
C LEU A 184 -11.77 -10.31 -5.21
N LEU A 185 -10.61 -10.79 -4.78
CA LEU A 185 -10.51 -11.71 -3.64
C LEU A 185 -10.81 -10.97 -2.35
N ARG A 186 -11.95 -11.23 -1.72
CA ARG A 186 -12.50 -10.43 -0.63
C ARG A 186 -13.08 -11.26 0.51
N CYS A 187 -13.01 -10.71 1.72
CA CYS A 187 -13.66 -11.26 2.91
C CYS A 187 -14.69 -10.31 3.56
N SER A 188 -14.71 -9.03 3.18
CA SER A 188 -15.61 -8.03 3.75
C SER A 188 -16.86 -7.82 2.89
N CYS A 189 -17.96 -7.40 3.54
CA CYS A 189 -19.17 -6.91 2.88
C CYS A 189 -18.91 -5.54 2.23
N PRO A 190 -19.27 -5.31 0.95
CA PRO A 190 -19.03 -4.03 0.28
C PRO A 190 -19.87 -2.87 0.79
N PHE A 191 -20.91 -3.17 1.57
CA PHE A 191 -21.87 -2.17 2.01
C PHE A 191 -21.61 -1.66 3.43
N CYS A 192 -20.91 -2.43 4.26
CA CYS A 192 -20.68 -2.07 5.66
C CYS A 192 -19.32 -2.51 6.21
N GLY A 193 -18.40 -2.98 5.37
CA GLY A 193 -17.06 -3.42 5.75
C GLY A 193 -16.99 -4.69 6.61
N ARG A 194 -18.11 -5.23 7.10
CA ARG A 194 -18.13 -6.41 7.99
C ARG A 194 -17.42 -7.60 7.33
N LYS A 195 -16.42 -8.18 8.00
CA LYS A 195 -15.83 -9.46 7.60
C LYS A 195 -16.85 -10.59 7.72
N ASN A 196 -16.98 -11.39 6.68
CA ASN A 196 -17.85 -12.56 6.58
C ASN A 196 -16.99 -13.77 6.18
N LYS A 197 -17.39 -14.96 6.63
CA LYS A 197 -16.75 -16.20 6.18
C LYS A 197 -17.04 -16.44 4.69
N PRO A 198 -16.13 -17.05 3.92
CA PRO A 198 -16.40 -17.44 2.54
C PRO A 198 -17.68 -18.27 2.41
N GLY A 199 -18.42 -18.08 1.31
CA GLY A 199 -19.65 -18.83 1.03
C GLY A 199 -20.93 -18.30 1.70
N VAL A 200 -20.82 -17.29 2.58
CA VAL A 200 -21.99 -16.62 3.15
C VAL A 200 -22.69 -15.79 2.08
N THR A 201 -24.01 -15.94 1.92
CA THR A 201 -24.81 -15.22 0.90
C THR A 201 -25.47 -13.93 1.39
N ILE A 202 -25.58 -13.75 2.72
CA ILE A 202 -26.18 -12.58 3.37
C ILE A 202 -25.24 -12.06 4.45
N CYS A 203 -24.99 -10.75 4.46
CA CYS A 203 -24.10 -10.12 5.43
C CYS A 203 -24.53 -10.43 6.87
N GLN A 204 -23.60 -10.95 7.67
CA GLN A 204 -23.85 -11.30 9.08
C GLN A 204 -24.03 -10.07 9.99
N ASN A 205 -23.80 -8.85 9.49
CA ASN A 205 -24.21 -7.65 10.18
C ASN A 205 -25.73 -7.50 10.05
N LYS A 206 -26.46 -7.71 11.17
CA LYS A 206 -27.92 -7.60 11.24
C LYS A 206 -28.47 -6.25 10.76
N LYS A 207 -27.71 -5.16 10.89
CA LYS A 207 -28.11 -3.83 10.39
C LYS A 207 -27.95 -3.69 8.87
N CYS A 208 -27.10 -4.50 8.26
CA CYS A 208 -26.86 -4.48 6.82
C CYS A 208 -27.79 -5.45 6.10
N ALA A 209 -27.74 -6.74 6.45
CA ALA A 209 -28.54 -7.82 5.87
C ALA A 209 -28.59 -7.84 4.32
N ARG A 210 -27.58 -7.24 3.65
CA ARG A 210 -27.46 -7.22 2.19
C ARG A 210 -26.91 -8.55 1.68
N SER A 211 -27.26 -8.89 0.44
CA SER A 211 -26.62 -10.01 -0.26
C SER A 211 -25.13 -9.75 -0.44
N VAL A 212 -24.31 -10.75 -0.15
CA VAL A 212 -22.84 -10.68 -0.24
C VAL A 212 -22.30 -11.99 -0.80
N CYS A 213 -21.07 -11.95 -1.32
CA CYS A 213 -20.35 -13.11 -1.84
C CYS A 213 -18.84 -13.05 -1.46
N PRO A 214 -18.48 -13.07 -0.17
CA PRO A 214 -17.09 -13.26 0.24
C PRO A 214 -16.54 -14.56 -0.37
N ASN A 215 -15.42 -14.46 -1.06
CA ASN A 215 -14.80 -15.55 -1.81
C ASN A 215 -13.38 -15.87 -1.31
N ASN A 216 -12.95 -15.21 -0.24
CA ASN A 216 -11.64 -15.39 0.36
C ASN A 216 -11.64 -15.03 1.86
N GLU A 217 -10.62 -15.49 2.59
CA GLU A 217 -10.45 -15.20 4.02
C GLU A 217 -9.96 -13.77 4.28
N GLU A 218 -9.23 -13.19 3.32
CA GLU A 218 -8.69 -11.84 3.38
C GLU A 218 -8.89 -11.08 2.07
N GLY A 219 -8.94 -9.75 2.13
CA GLY A 219 -8.86 -8.91 0.94
C GLY A 219 -7.47 -8.99 0.33
N ARG A 220 -7.36 -9.31 -0.96
CA ARG A 220 -6.05 -9.46 -1.64
C ARG A 220 -5.82 -8.34 -2.66
N TRP A 221 -5.86 -7.10 -2.18
CA TRP A 221 -5.46 -5.90 -2.93
C TRP A 221 -4.61 -5.01 -2.04
N SER A 222 -3.74 -4.22 -2.67
CA SER A 222 -2.88 -3.32 -1.93
C SER A 222 -3.61 -2.07 -1.48
N GLU A 223 -3.53 -1.75 -0.19
CA GLU A 223 -3.92 -0.45 0.36
C GLU A 223 -2.74 0.53 0.41
N HIS A 224 -1.53 0.07 0.08
CA HIS A 224 -0.33 0.89 0.14
C HIS A 224 -0.46 2.08 -0.81
N GLY A 225 -0.10 3.27 -0.32
CA GLY A 225 -0.25 4.53 -1.04
C GLY A 225 -1.66 5.14 -1.01
N LEU A 226 -2.69 4.40 -0.58
CA LEU A 226 -4.06 4.91 -0.42
C LEU A 226 -4.51 4.96 1.05
N GLY A 227 -3.94 4.12 1.91
CA GLY A 227 -4.34 4.01 3.32
C GLY A 227 -4.12 5.25 4.18
N HIS A 228 -3.35 6.24 3.73
CA HIS A 228 -3.18 7.52 4.42
C HIS A 228 -4.38 8.48 4.22
N LEU A 229 -5.21 8.22 3.21
CA LEU A 229 -6.43 8.98 2.95
C LEU A 229 -7.56 8.51 3.88
N LEU A 230 -8.42 9.45 4.24
CA LEU A 230 -9.68 9.16 4.92
C LEU A 230 -10.62 8.41 3.98
N ASN A 231 -11.66 7.80 4.54
CA ASN A 231 -12.73 7.27 3.72
C ASN A 231 -13.49 8.46 3.07
N PRO A 232 -13.64 8.47 1.72
CA PRO A 232 -14.24 9.59 1.00
C PRO A 232 -15.75 9.72 1.20
N ILE A 233 -16.43 8.64 1.60
CA ILE A 233 -17.88 8.58 1.80
C ILE A 233 -18.23 8.93 3.24
N ASP A 234 -17.55 8.30 4.19
CA ASP A 234 -17.72 8.52 5.62
C ASP A 234 -16.36 8.52 6.32
N PRO A 235 -15.78 9.70 6.62
CA PRO A 235 -14.44 9.82 7.23
C PRO A 235 -14.27 9.13 8.58
N GLU A 236 -15.35 8.88 9.32
CA GLU A 236 -15.31 8.17 10.61
C GLU A 236 -15.40 6.65 10.45
N SER A 237 -15.75 6.17 9.26
CA SER A 237 -15.82 4.75 8.98
C SER A 237 -14.40 4.17 8.82
N GLU A 238 -14.12 3.12 9.59
CA GLU A 238 -12.93 2.28 9.41
C GLU A 238 -13.00 1.41 8.13
N ASP A 239 -14.15 1.42 7.43
CA ASP A 239 -14.32 0.66 6.19
C ASP A 239 -13.39 1.19 5.10
N ARG A 240 -12.62 0.28 4.52
CA ARG A 240 -11.68 0.52 3.41
C ARG A 240 -12.22 0.03 2.07
N ASP A 241 -13.49 -0.37 1.97
CA ASP A 241 -14.07 -0.90 0.73
C ASP A 241 -13.98 0.08 -0.46
N TRP A 242 -13.92 1.39 -0.22
CA TRP A 242 -13.67 2.36 -1.29
C TRP A 242 -12.35 2.10 -2.05
N ILE A 243 -11.33 1.53 -1.38
CA ILE A 243 -10.07 1.11 -2.00
C ILE A 243 -10.31 -0.12 -2.89
N ALA A 244 -11.13 -1.07 -2.44
CA ALA A 244 -11.53 -2.23 -3.24
C ALA A 244 -12.31 -1.79 -4.50
N GLN A 245 -13.22 -0.83 -4.37
CA GLN A 245 -13.96 -0.26 -5.50
C GLN A 245 -13.03 0.44 -6.49
N ALA A 246 -12.03 1.18 -5.99
CA ALA A 246 -11.01 1.78 -6.84
C ALA A 246 -10.19 0.73 -7.60
N TRP A 247 -9.76 -0.35 -6.92
CA TRP A 247 -9.05 -1.47 -7.56
C TRP A 247 -9.90 -2.18 -8.59
N LEU A 248 -11.18 -2.44 -8.30
CA LEU A 248 -12.09 -3.05 -9.26
C LEU A 248 -12.23 -2.18 -10.52
N ALA A 249 -12.33 -0.86 -10.36
CA ALA A 249 -12.35 0.06 -11.51
C ALA A 249 -11.04 0.01 -12.32
N ILE A 250 -9.88 -0.08 -11.67
CA ILE A 250 -8.58 -0.23 -12.35
C ILE A 250 -8.50 -1.57 -13.10
N VAL A 251 -8.88 -2.67 -12.47
CA VAL A 251 -8.92 -4.02 -13.09
C VAL A 251 -9.87 -4.02 -14.29
N ARG A 252 -11.07 -3.47 -14.16
CA ARG A 252 -12.01 -3.39 -15.29
C ARG A 252 -11.42 -2.62 -16.48
N ARG A 253 -10.77 -1.47 -16.23
CA ARG A 253 -10.07 -0.71 -17.28
C ARG A 253 -8.96 -1.51 -17.95
N SER A 254 -8.14 -2.23 -17.18
CA SER A 254 -7.06 -3.03 -17.75
C SER A 254 -7.57 -4.19 -18.62
N LEU A 255 -8.80 -4.65 -18.36
CA LEU A 255 -9.49 -5.66 -19.16
C LEU A 255 -10.29 -5.10 -20.34
N GLY A 256 -10.29 -3.78 -20.54
CA GLY A 256 -11.13 -3.14 -21.56
C GLY A 256 -12.63 -3.19 -21.24
N LEU A 257 -13.00 -3.49 -20.00
CA LEU A 257 -14.39 -3.53 -19.55
C LEU A 257 -14.87 -2.14 -19.12
N SER A 258 -16.16 -1.87 -19.32
CA SER A 258 -16.79 -0.65 -18.79
C SER A 258 -16.68 -0.63 -17.27
N THR A 259 -16.19 0.47 -16.69
CA THR A 259 -16.09 0.64 -15.24
C THR A 259 -17.44 0.90 -14.55
N GLY A 260 -18.54 0.94 -15.31
CA GLY A 260 -19.84 1.32 -14.79
C GLY A 260 -19.88 2.78 -14.33
N LYS A 261 -20.71 3.09 -13.33
CA LYS A 261 -20.87 4.43 -12.75
C LYS A 261 -19.60 4.84 -12.00
N LEU A 262 -19.21 6.11 -12.12
CA LEU A 262 -18.19 6.74 -11.27
C LEU A 262 -18.48 6.44 -9.79
N LEU A 263 -17.42 6.25 -8.99
CA LEU A 263 -17.46 5.95 -7.56
C LEU A 263 -18.16 7.04 -6.76
N GLY A 264 -18.35 8.23 -7.35
CA GLY A 264 -19.14 9.33 -6.81
C GLY A 264 -18.36 10.27 -5.90
N PHE A 265 -17.08 9.96 -5.64
CA PHE A 265 -16.20 10.74 -4.79
C PHE A 265 -14.95 11.25 -5.50
N GLU A 266 -14.79 10.99 -6.80
CA GLU A 266 -13.58 11.33 -7.54
C GLU A 266 -13.32 12.83 -7.60
N ALA A 267 -14.35 13.67 -7.50
CA ALA A 267 -14.24 15.13 -7.47
C ALA A 267 -14.01 15.69 -6.05
N SER A 268 -14.18 14.86 -5.02
CA SER A 268 -13.95 15.27 -3.62
C SER A 268 -12.46 15.48 -3.37
N PRO A 269 -12.09 16.44 -2.51
CA PRO A 269 -10.69 16.66 -2.15
C PRO A 269 -10.13 15.42 -1.43
N ALA A 270 -8.95 14.97 -1.84
CA ALA A 270 -8.22 13.90 -1.18
C ALA A 270 -7.59 14.42 0.11
N VAL A 271 -8.11 13.95 1.24
CA VAL A 271 -7.73 14.42 2.58
C VAL A 271 -7.27 13.24 3.42
N GLY A 272 -6.12 13.40 4.05
CA GLY A 272 -5.59 12.47 5.05
C GLY A 272 -5.79 12.99 6.47
N ARG A 273 -5.45 12.14 7.44
CA ARG A 273 -5.47 12.46 8.87
C ARG A 273 -4.07 12.39 9.43
N ILE A 274 -3.64 13.46 10.11
CA ILE A 274 -2.36 13.51 10.82
C ILE A 274 -2.60 13.81 12.31
N THR A 275 -1.73 13.30 13.18
CA THR A 275 -1.75 13.59 14.62
C THR A 275 -0.80 14.74 14.93
N ILE A 276 -1.19 15.64 15.83
CA ILE A 276 -0.30 16.69 16.35
C ILE A 276 0.70 16.05 17.32
N SER A 277 1.85 15.64 16.80
CA SER A 277 2.90 14.93 17.54
C SER A 277 4.12 15.80 17.87
N SER A 278 4.20 17.04 17.39
CA SER A 278 5.36 17.91 17.62
C SER A 278 4.97 19.37 17.87
N PRO A 279 5.81 20.15 18.58
CA PRO A 279 5.61 21.59 18.75
C PRO A 279 5.54 22.37 17.42
N ALA A 280 6.23 21.89 16.38
CA ALA A 280 6.21 22.51 15.05
C ALA A 280 4.81 22.46 14.42
N LEU A 281 4.10 21.33 14.53
CA LEU A 281 2.70 21.22 14.09
C LEU A 281 1.73 22.01 14.96
N MET A 282 2.10 22.28 16.23
CA MET A 282 1.27 23.02 17.17
C MET A 282 1.36 24.54 16.99
N LYS A 283 2.54 25.06 16.62
CA LYS A 283 2.83 26.50 16.53
C LYS A 283 1.83 27.31 15.68
N PRO A 284 1.41 26.87 14.48
CA PRO A 284 0.45 27.62 13.65
C PRO A 284 -0.90 27.84 14.33
N TRP A 285 -1.26 26.98 15.28
CA TRP A 285 -2.55 27.03 15.97
C TRP A 285 -2.57 27.96 17.18
N ALA A 286 -1.44 28.54 17.58
CA ALA A 286 -1.37 29.44 18.74
C ALA A 286 -2.35 30.61 18.63
N GLN A 287 -2.46 31.22 17.44
CA GLN A 287 -3.42 32.30 17.20
C GLN A 287 -4.86 31.79 17.17
N VAL A 288 -5.11 30.61 16.59
CA VAL A 288 -6.45 29.99 16.55
C VAL A 288 -6.94 29.58 17.94
N ASN A 289 -6.03 29.26 18.84
CA ASN A 289 -6.31 28.89 20.23
C ASN A 289 -6.44 30.11 21.16
N LYS A 290 -6.06 31.31 20.71
CA LYS A 290 -6.10 32.53 21.52
C LYS A 290 -7.53 32.82 21.96
N GLY A 291 -7.73 33.03 23.26
CA GLY A 291 -9.04 33.34 23.84
C GLY A 291 -9.98 32.15 24.01
N LYS A 292 -9.63 30.95 23.54
CA LYS A 292 -10.47 29.75 23.71
C LYS A 292 -10.26 29.08 25.07
N PRO A 293 -11.32 28.52 25.70
CA PRO A 293 -11.19 27.60 26.82
C PRO A 293 -10.35 26.38 26.44
N TYR A 294 -9.64 25.77 27.40
CA TYR A 294 -8.75 24.64 27.12
C TYR A 294 -9.44 23.46 26.41
N ALA A 295 -10.71 23.20 26.74
CA ALA A 295 -11.50 22.14 26.11
C ALA A 295 -11.71 22.34 24.59
N GLU A 296 -11.71 23.58 24.12
CA GLU A 296 -11.95 23.96 22.71
C GLU A 296 -10.65 24.25 21.94
N ARG A 297 -9.49 24.12 22.59
CA ARG A 297 -8.20 24.32 21.96
C ARG A 297 -7.77 23.09 21.17
N ILE A 298 -7.11 23.36 20.05
CA ILE A 298 -6.31 22.37 19.34
C ILE A 298 -5.06 22.09 20.19
N LYS A 299 -4.94 20.85 20.67
CA LYS A 299 -3.91 20.43 21.64
C LYS A 299 -3.09 19.25 21.12
N PRO A 300 -1.95 18.92 21.74
CA PRO A 300 -1.18 17.73 21.40
C PRO A 300 -2.08 16.49 21.35
N PHE A 301 -1.76 15.56 20.45
CA PHE A 301 -2.51 14.32 20.19
C PHE A 301 -3.90 14.50 19.57
N ASN A 302 -4.36 15.72 19.29
CA ASN A 302 -5.52 15.91 18.41
C ASN A 302 -5.19 15.54 16.96
N PHE A 303 -6.24 15.25 16.20
CA PHE A 303 -6.15 15.02 14.77
C PHE A 303 -6.34 16.33 13.98
N LEU A 304 -5.61 16.43 12.87
CA LEU A 304 -5.80 17.45 11.84
C LEU A 304 -6.11 16.76 10.51
N LEU A 305 -6.87 17.46 9.68
CA LEU A 305 -6.96 17.15 8.27
C LEU A 305 -5.70 17.65 7.56
N SER A 306 -5.24 16.87 6.59
CA SER A 306 -4.07 17.18 5.77
C SER A 306 -4.47 17.04 4.30
N ALA A 307 -4.17 18.06 3.49
CA ALA A 307 -4.49 18.06 2.05
C ALA A 307 -3.23 18.33 1.21
N HIS A 308 -3.08 17.55 0.14
CA HIS A 308 -2.01 17.73 -0.83
C HIS A 308 -2.45 18.71 -1.92
N VAL A 309 -1.63 19.73 -2.16
CA VAL A 309 -1.81 20.66 -3.26
C VAL A 309 -1.47 19.97 -4.57
N LYS A 310 -2.26 20.22 -5.60
CA LYS A 310 -2.01 19.70 -6.95
C LYS A 310 -0.81 20.43 -7.57
N ASP A 311 -0.15 19.81 -8.54
CA ASP A 311 0.86 20.51 -9.36
C ASP A 311 0.26 21.79 -9.94
N PHE A 312 1.00 22.90 -9.85
CA PHE A 312 0.55 24.26 -10.19
C PHE A 312 -0.69 24.78 -9.42
N GLY A 313 -1.08 24.10 -8.34
CA GLY A 313 -2.19 24.47 -7.47
C GLY A 313 -1.81 25.37 -6.30
N HIS A 314 -0.52 25.68 -6.14
CA HIS A 314 -0.03 26.51 -5.05
C HIS A 314 -0.49 27.97 -5.21
N PRO A 315 -0.87 28.66 -4.12
CA PRO A 315 -1.15 30.09 -4.16
C PRO A 315 0.05 30.90 -4.65
N LEU A 316 -0.21 32.04 -5.29
CA LEU A 316 0.87 32.89 -5.82
C LEU A 316 1.79 33.42 -4.71
N GLY A 317 3.10 33.29 -4.90
CA GLY A 317 4.12 33.83 -3.98
C GLY A 317 4.44 32.96 -2.77
N VAL A 318 3.98 31.70 -2.75
CA VAL A 318 4.37 30.72 -1.73
C VAL A 318 5.56 29.88 -2.21
N ASP A 319 6.33 29.37 -1.25
CA ASP A 319 7.39 28.39 -1.50
C ASP A 319 6.76 26.98 -1.55
N ALA A 320 6.67 26.39 -2.74
CA ALA A 320 6.03 25.09 -2.94
C ALA A 320 6.73 23.93 -2.21
N GLU A 321 8.05 24.03 -1.97
CA GLU A 321 8.80 23.02 -1.20
C GLU A 321 8.52 23.12 0.30
N ARG A 322 7.96 24.24 0.75
CA ARG A 322 7.67 24.54 2.15
C ARG A 322 6.24 25.01 2.35
N PHE A 323 5.30 24.29 1.74
CA PHE A 323 3.87 24.55 1.82
C PHE A 323 3.09 23.28 2.10
N HIS A 324 2.29 23.27 3.17
CA HIS A 324 1.41 22.13 3.45
C HIS A 324 0.17 22.55 4.21
N LEU A 325 -0.99 22.20 3.67
CA LEU A 325 -2.28 22.65 4.20
C LEU A 325 -2.83 21.69 5.25
N VAL A 326 -3.12 22.25 6.41
CA VAL A 326 -3.77 21.58 7.53
C VAL A 326 -5.02 22.31 7.96
N SER A 327 -6.02 21.57 8.45
CA SER A 327 -7.26 22.11 9.02
C SER A 327 -7.60 21.37 10.31
N PRO A 328 -8.32 21.99 11.27
CA PRO A 328 -8.92 21.24 12.36
C PRO A 328 -9.77 20.08 11.82
N TYR A 329 -9.82 18.98 12.55
CA TYR A 329 -10.57 17.80 12.17
C TYR A 329 -12.05 18.14 11.89
N GLU A 330 -12.61 17.53 10.85
CA GLU A 330 -13.99 17.70 10.43
C GLU A 330 -14.51 16.36 9.93
N THR A 331 -15.58 15.88 10.57
CA THR A 331 -16.19 14.59 10.28
C THR A 331 -17.04 14.64 9.02
N ASP A 332 -17.67 15.78 8.70
CA ASP A 332 -18.46 15.92 7.48
C ASP A 332 -17.58 16.37 6.30
N SER A 333 -17.28 15.43 5.40
CA SER A 333 -16.45 15.68 4.21
C SER A 333 -16.99 16.79 3.29
N ARG A 334 -18.30 17.06 3.32
CA ARG A 334 -18.94 18.14 2.54
C ARG A 334 -18.55 19.53 3.03
N ASN A 335 -17.98 19.64 4.23
CA ASN A 335 -17.51 20.90 4.80
C ASN A 335 -16.03 21.16 4.52
N TRP A 336 -15.24 20.19 4.06
CA TRP A 336 -13.79 20.34 3.86
C TRP A 336 -13.43 21.51 2.93
N LEU A 337 -14.17 21.71 1.84
CA LEU A 337 -13.96 22.84 0.91
C LEU A 337 -14.43 24.19 1.47
N LYS A 338 -15.32 24.18 2.47
CA LYS A 338 -15.87 25.40 3.09
C LYS A 338 -15.00 25.91 4.25
N LYS A 339 -14.04 25.12 4.71
CA LYS A 339 -13.15 25.46 5.83
C LYS A 339 -12.04 26.41 5.41
N ASN A 340 -11.44 27.04 6.41
CA ASN A 340 -10.16 27.71 6.27
C ASN A 340 -9.06 26.70 6.56
N TRP A 341 -8.07 26.68 5.69
CA TRP A 341 -6.88 25.85 5.80
C TRP A 341 -5.70 26.72 6.19
N ILE A 342 -4.77 26.16 6.94
CA ILE A 342 -3.57 26.85 7.39
C ILE A 342 -2.37 26.17 6.73
N ASP A 343 -1.48 26.97 6.15
CA ASP A 343 -0.16 26.47 5.80
C ASP A 343 0.64 26.25 7.08
N GLN A 344 1.04 25.00 7.34
CA GLN A 344 1.71 24.60 8.57
C GLN A 344 3.05 25.31 8.80
N TYR A 345 3.68 25.84 7.75
CA TYR A 345 4.98 26.50 7.85
C TYR A 345 4.85 28.00 8.11
N SER A 346 4.04 28.70 7.30
CA SER A 346 3.87 30.16 7.44
C SER A 346 2.80 30.57 8.44
N GLY A 347 1.86 29.68 8.77
CA GLY A 347 0.67 29.98 9.57
C GLY A 347 -0.39 30.82 8.84
N LYS A 348 -0.19 31.12 7.55
CA LYS A 348 -1.15 31.88 6.74
C LYS A 348 -2.38 31.03 6.43
N GLN A 349 -3.53 31.69 6.33
CA GLN A 349 -4.81 31.06 6.01
C GLN A 349 -5.08 31.08 4.51
N TYR A 350 -5.66 29.99 4.01
CA TYR A 350 -6.06 29.79 2.62
C TYR A 350 -7.43 29.14 2.53
N ARG A 351 -8.11 29.38 1.41
CA ARG A 351 -9.23 28.56 0.93
C ARG A 351 -8.69 27.41 0.09
N VAL A 352 -9.51 26.38 -0.13
CA VAL A 352 -9.16 25.28 -1.03
C VAL A 352 -10.25 25.06 -2.08
N THR A 353 -9.85 24.62 -3.26
CA THR A 353 -10.75 24.21 -4.36
C THR A 353 -10.22 22.96 -5.05
N THR A 354 -11.11 22.21 -5.70
CA THR A 354 -10.76 21.07 -6.57
C THR A 354 -10.89 21.42 -8.07
N THR A 355 -11.50 22.55 -8.39
CA THR A 355 -11.77 23.03 -9.76
C THR A 355 -10.86 24.22 -10.14
N GLY A 356 -10.86 24.60 -11.42
CA GLY A 356 -10.02 25.68 -11.95
C GLY A 356 -8.67 25.23 -12.50
N LEU A 357 -7.94 26.15 -13.17
CA LEU A 357 -6.65 25.87 -13.82
C LEU A 357 -5.45 26.05 -12.88
N HIS A 358 -5.48 27.07 -12.03
CA HIS A 358 -4.41 27.46 -11.09
C HIS A 358 -4.98 27.88 -9.72
N GLY A 359 -4.14 27.86 -8.68
CA GLY A 359 -4.43 28.56 -7.42
C GLY A 359 -4.45 30.08 -7.62
N ASP A 360 -5.21 30.80 -6.79
CA ASP A 360 -5.18 32.26 -6.74
C ASP A 360 -4.34 32.75 -5.54
N ARG A 361 -4.34 34.05 -5.21
CA ARG A 361 -3.54 34.59 -4.07
C ARG A 361 -3.94 34.02 -2.69
N HIS A 362 -5.17 33.54 -2.53
CA HIS A 362 -5.74 33.09 -1.26
C HIS A 362 -6.36 31.70 -1.31
N THR A 363 -6.41 31.07 -2.49
CA THR A 363 -7.02 29.77 -2.72
C THR A 363 -6.00 28.81 -3.30
N ALA A 364 -5.76 27.71 -2.60
CA ALA A 364 -4.95 26.60 -3.11
C ALA A 364 -5.84 25.57 -3.83
N ARG A 365 -5.34 24.99 -4.92
CA ARG A 365 -5.99 23.87 -5.59
C ARG A 365 -5.47 22.55 -5.02
N VAL A 366 -6.33 21.82 -4.34
CA VAL A 366 -5.98 20.53 -3.73
C VAL A 366 -6.26 19.37 -4.68
N SER A 367 -5.51 18.29 -4.50
CA SER A 367 -5.71 17.05 -5.24
C SER A 367 -7.05 16.44 -4.88
N THR A 368 -7.73 15.87 -5.87
CA THR A 368 -8.96 15.08 -5.67
C THR A 368 -8.66 13.60 -5.48
N TYR A 369 -9.62 12.82 -4.96
CA TYR A 369 -9.48 11.35 -4.97
C TYR A 369 -9.28 10.82 -6.39
N GLY A 370 -9.97 11.38 -7.40
CA GLY A 370 -9.77 11.01 -8.79
C GLY A 370 -8.37 11.33 -9.32
N ASP A 371 -7.78 12.46 -8.92
CA ASP A 371 -6.38 12.79 -9.24
C ASP A 371 -5.41 11.79 -8.60
N VAL A 372 -5.62 11.47 -7.31
CA VAL A 372 -4.79 10.49 -6.61
C VAL A 372 -4.90 9.12 -7.27
N LEU A 373 -6.11 8.64 -7.60
CA LEU A 373 -6.31 7.33 -8.24
C LEU A 373 -5.70 7.27 -9.65
N ARG A 374 -5.82 8.33 -10.45
CA ARG A 374 -5.14 8.40 -11.76
C ARG A 374 -3.62 8.33 -11.61
N LYS A 375 -3.05 9.11 -10.68
CA LYS A 375 -1.61 9.06 -10.38
C LYS A 375 -1.22 7.69 -9.84
N TYR A 376 -2.07 7.09 -9.02
CA TYR A 376 -1.86 5.77 -8.42
C TYR A 376 -1.69 4.70 -9.50
N GLU A 377 -2.56 4.72 -10.51
CA GLU A 377 -2.56 3.81 -11.66
C GLU A 377 -1.40 4.08 -12.64
N SER A 378 -1.01 5.35 -12.82
CA SER A 378 0.06 5.72 -13.77
C SER A 378 1.47 5.71 -13.17
N SER A 379 1.62 5.57 -11.86
CA SER A 379 2.93 5.56 -11.20
C SER A 379 3.63 4.23 -11.49
N ARG A 380 4.44 4.22 -12.54
CA ARG A 380 5.34 3.10 -12.84
C ARG A 380 6.63 3.27 -12.04
N ASP A 381 7.12 2.21 -11.44
CA ASP A 381 8.45 2.23 -10.80
C ASP A 381 9.53 2.51 -11.85
N LYS A 382 10.49 3.37 -11.55
CA LYS A 382 11.69 3.58 -12.39
C LYS A 382 12.72 2.44 -12.19
N VAL A 383 12.27 1.19 -12.08
CA VAL A 383 13.19 0.05 -11.95
C VAL A 383 13.53 -0.48 -13.34
N ARG A 384 14.83 -0.46 -13.66
CA ARG A 384 15.39 -1.09 -14.86
C ARG A 384 15.26 -2.61 -14.72
N GLY A 385 14.25 -3.18 -15.37
CA GLY A 385 14.00 -4.61 -15.42
C GLY A 385 12.50 -4.89 -15.36
N CYS A 386 11.85 -5.05 -16.51
CA CYS A 386 10.42 -5.39 -16.63
C CYS A 386 9.43 -4.55 -15.81
N THR A 387 9.36 -3.24 -16.06
CA THR A 387 8.18 -2.45 -15.68
C THR A 387 7.00 -2.85 -16.56
N ARG A 388 6.15 -3.78 -16.10
CA ARG A 388 5.04 -4.29 -16.91
C ARG A 388 3.77 -4.39 -16.07
N GLN A 389 2.72 -3.72 -16.56
CA GLN A 389 1.36 -4.13 -16.26
C GLN A 389 1.19 -5.52 -16.88
N CYS A 390 1.35 -6.57 -16.08
CA CYS A 390 0.83 -7.89 -16.43
C CYS A 390 -0.58 -7.99 -15.83
N VAL A 391 -1.49 -8.55 -16.62
CA VAL A 391 -2.90 -8.78 -16.29
C VAL A 391 -3.15 -10.28 -16.25
#